data_AF-A0A661CFH5-F1
#
_entry.id   AF-A0A661CFH5-F1
#
_cell.length_a   1.000
_cell.length_b   1.000
_cell.length_c   1.000
_cell.angle_alpha   90.00
_cell.angle_beta   90.00
_cell.angle_gamma   90.00
#
_symmetry.space_group_name_H-M   'P 1'
#
loop_
_entity.id
_entity.type
_entity.pdbx_description
1 polymer ?
#
loop_
_entity_poly.entity_id
_entity_poly.type
_entity_poly.pdbx_seq_one_letter_code
_entity_poly.pdbx_strand_id
1 'polypeptide(L)'
;MLVAVTIPAMIKLGNSARSTTTEDQLVDIQTDIDDYFDDNGFYPDSLDEIYNPIPNDPWGNPIQFLNHATSHGKGKWRKDKNLVPINSDYDLYSKGPDGKSTSPLTSALSQDDIVRGRNGAYIGLALYY
;
A
#
# COMPACT_ATOMS: atom_id res chain seq x y z
N MET A 1 13.64 -39.54 17.01
CA MET A 1 13.58 -38.13 17.45
C MET A 1 12.55 -37.41 16.62
N LEU A 2 11.67 -36.65 17.27
CA LEU A 2 10.55 -35.94 16.69
C LEU A 2 11.06 -34.74 15.88
N VAL A 3 10.90 -34.71 14.55
CA VAL A 3 11.10 -33.47 13.78
C VAL A 3 9.76 -32.74 13.77
N ALA A 4 9.43 -32.10 14.90
CA ALA A 4 8.30 -31.19 15.00
C ALA A 4 8.80 -29.76 14.74
N VAL A 5 9.11 -29.46 13.48
CA VAL A 5 9.48 -28.10 13.06
C VAL A 5 8.21 -27.34 12.67
N THR A 6 7.71 -26.55 13.63
CA THR A 6 7.31 -25.15 13.44
C THR A 6 6.30 -24.80 12.34
N ILE A 7 5.06 -25.29 12.40
CA ILE A 7 3.95 -24.73 11.60
C ILE A 7 3.80 -23.20 11.83
N PRO A 8 3.91 -22.65 13.07
CA PRO A 8 3.76 -21.21 13.28
C PRO A 8 4.89 -20.35 12.69
N ALA A 9 6.13 -20.85 12.65
CA ALA A 9 7.27 -20.06 12.16
C ALA A 9 7.29 -19.97 10.63
N MET A 10 6.90 -21.04 9.92
CA MET A 10 6.79 -21.01 8.46
C MET A 10 5.70 -20.06 7.98
N ILE A 11 4.57 -19.96 8.69
CA ILE A 11 3.50 -18.99 8.39
C ILE A 11 4.00 -17.55 8.57
N LYS A 12 4.75 -17.27 9.65
CA LYS A 12 5.36 -15.93 9.86
C LYS A 12 6.38 -15.58 8.78
N LEU A 13 7.25 -16.53 8.40
CA LEU A 13 8.27 -16.31 7.37
C LEU A 13 7.64 -16.04 5.98
N GLY A 14 6.61 -16.81 5.63
CA GLY A 14 5.89 -16.64 4.36
C GLY A 14 5.16 -15.29 4.25
N ASN A 15 4.60 -14.80 5.36
CA ASN A 15 3.98 -13.48 5.39
C ASN A 15 5.02 -12.36 5.26
N SER A 16 6.18 -12.48 5.93
CA SER A 16 7.26 -11.49 5.79
C SER A 16 7.79 -11.39 4.35
N ALA A 17 7.98 -12.53 3.66
CA ALA A 17 8.42 -12.52 2.27
C ALA A 17 7.41 -11.84 1.34
N ARG A 18 6.11 -12.12 1.53
CA ARG A 18 5.03 -11.48 0.76
C ARG A 18 4.93 -9.98 1.02
N SER A 19 5.11 -9.54 2.27
CA SER A 19 5.19 -8.11 2.60
C SER A 19 6.34 -7.43 1.86
N THR A 20 7.55 -7.99 1.89
CA THR A 20 8.70 -7.44 1.15
C THR A 20 8.44 -7.39 -0.36
N THR A 21 7.89 -8.45 -0.95
CA THR A 21 7.49 -8.43 -2.38
C THR A 21 6.48 -7.31 -2.68
N THR A 22 5.55 -7.05 -1.76
CA THR A 22 4.56 -5.98 -1.93
C THR A 22 5.21 -4.61 -1.78
N GLU A 23 6.16 -4.45 -0.86
CA GLU A 23 6.94 -3.21 -0.71
C GLU A 23 7.69 -2.88 -2.01
N ASP A 24 8.41 -3.86 -2.58
CA ASP A 24 9.10 -3.71 -3.87
C ASP A 24 8.12 -3.34 -4.99
N GLN A 25 6.96 -4.02 -5.06
CA GLN A 25 5.92 -3.71 -6.04
C GLN A 25 5.37 -2.28 -5.91
N LEU A 26 5.21 -1.76 -4.69
CA LEU A 26 4.77 -0.38 -4.49
C LEU A 26 5.86 0.63 -4.88
N VAL A 27 7.14 0.30 -4.74
CA VAL A 27 8.26 1.13 -5.23
C VAL A 27 8.23 1.21 -6.75
N ASP A 28 8.03 0.08 -7.44
CA ASP A 28 7.93 0.03 -8.90
C ASP A 28 6.73 0.85 -9.38
N ILE A 29 5.55 0.67 -8.76
CA ILE A 29 4.33 1.42 -9.12
C ILE A 29 4.49 2.92 -8.86
N GLN A 30 5.15 3.31 -7.75
CA GLN A 30 5.47 4.71 -7.52
C GLN A 30 6.33 5.28 -8.64
N THR A 31 7.33 4.53 -9.12
CA THR A 31 8.20 4.96 -10.22
C THR A 31 7.39 5.17 -11.50
N ASP A 32 6.49 4.25 -11.85
CA ASP A 32 5.63 4.38 -13.03
C ASP A 32 4.64 5.56 -12.92
N ILE A 33 4.16 5.88 -11.71
CA ILE A 33 3.33 7.07 -11.45
C ILE A 33 4.14 8.36 -11.60
N ASP A 34 5.38 8.37 -11.12
CA ASP A 34 6.28 9.52 -11.22
C ASP A 34 6.62 9.79 -12.71
N ASP A 35 6.89 8.74 -13.50
CA ASP A 35 7.08 8.84 -14.95
C ASP A 35 5.83 9.40 -15.65
N TYR A 36 4.62 8.95 -15.25
CA TYR A 36 3.37 9.52 -15.77
C TYR A 36 3.26 11.02 -15.45
N PHE A 37 3.63 11.43 -14.24
CA PHE A 37 3.62 12.84 -13.85
C PHE A 37 4.61 13.67 -14.67
N ASP A 38 5.81 13.15 -14.92
CA ASP A 38 6.83 13.83 -15.71
C ASP A 38 6.38 14.05 -17.17
N ASP A 39 5.64 13.09 -17.74
CA ASP A 39 5.11 13.18 -19.10
C ASP A 39 3.88 14.10 -19.23
N ASN A 40 2.99 14.10 -18.23
CA ASN A 40 1.67 14.75 -18.33
C ASN A 40 1.55 16.04 -17.49
N GLY A 41 2.39 16.22 -16.49
CA GLY A 41 2.35 17.32 -15.52
C GLY A 41 1.27 17.16 -14.43
N PHE A 42 0.62 16.00 -14.35
CA PHE A 42 -0.37 15.65 -13.32
C PHE A 42 -0.35 14.15 -13.05
N TYR A 43 -0.74 13.74 -11.84
CA TYR A 43 -0.89 12.33 -11.47
C TYR A 43 -2.15 11.74 -12.12
N PRO A 44 -2.19 10.44 -12.44
CA PRO A 44 -3.37 9.80 -13.02
C PRO A 44 -4.58 9.90 -12.06
N ASP A 45 -5.80 9.86 -12.58
CA ASP A 45 -7.01 9.82 -11.74
C ASP A 45 -7.19 8.45 -11.09
N SER A 46 -6.72 7.41 -11.78
CA SER A 46 -6.76 6.03 -11.30
C SER A 46 -5.62 5.18 -11.87
N LEU A 47 -5.27 4.08 -11.18
CA LEU A 47 -4.20 3.17 -11.63
C LEU A 47 -4.50 2.46 -12.96
N ASP A 48 -5.77 2.43 -13.39
CA ASP A 48 -6.14 1.84 -14.68
C ASP A 48 -5.65 2.64 -15.90
N GLU A 49 -5.24 3.90 -15.72
CA GLU A 49 -4.58 4.68 -16.77
C GLU A 49 -3.16 4.21 -17.06
N ILE A 50 -2.50 3.56 -16.09
CA ILE A 50 -1.15 3.02 -16.22
C ILE A 50 -1.20 1.51 -16.44
N TYR A 51 -2.06 0.79 -15.73
CA TYR A 51 -2.12 -0.68 -15.76
C TYR A 51 -3.49 -1.22 -16.14
N ASN A 52 -3.51 -2.16 -17.11
CA ASN A 52 -4.71 -2.90 -17.46
C ASN A 52 -4.39 -4.39 -17.70
N PRO A 53 -4.69 -5.30 -16.73
CA PRO A 53 -5.36 -5.05 -15.45
C PRO A 53 -4.43 -4.47 -14.37
N ILE A 54 -5.00 -3.86 -13.33
CA ILE A 54 -4.27 -3.42 -12.14
C ILE A 54 -3.57 -4.64 -11.49
N PRO A 55 -2.28 -4.53 -11.10
CA PRO A 55 -1.57 -5.60 -10.42
C PRO A 55 -2.24 -5.98 -9.10
N ASN A 56 -2.22 -7.27 -8.78
CA ASN A 56 -2.61 -7.76 -7.47
C ASN A 56 -1.37 -7.92 -6.58
N ASP A 57 -1.57 -7.76 -5.28
CA ASP A 57 -0.60 -8.13 -4.26
C ASP A 57 -0.49 -9.67 -4.11
N PRO A 58 0.49 -10.19 -3.35
CA PRO A 58 0.67 -11.63 -3.14
C PRO A 58 -0.47 -12.36 -2.41
N TRP A 59 -1.45 -11.63 -1.88
CA TRP A 59 -2.67 -12.17 -1.27
C TRP A 59 -3.87 -12.12 -2.22
N GLY A 60 -3.69 -11.57 -3.42
CA GLY A 60 -4.71 -11.50 -4.46
C GLY A 60 -5.62 -10.26 -4.37
N ASN A 61 -5.26 -9.27 -3.56
CA ASN A 61 -5.98 -8.00 -3.55
C ASN A 61 -5.39 -7.05 -4.60
N PRO A 62 -6.22 -6.29 -5.33
CA PRO A 62 -5.71 -5.25 -6.23
C PRO A 62 -5.01 -4.15 -5.43
N ILE A 63 -3.92 -3.61 -5.98
CA ILE A 63 -3.26 -2.42 -5.42
C ILE A 63 -4.23 -1.24 -5.45
N GLN A 64 -4.22 -0.47 -4.37
CA GLN A 64 -5.11 0.67 -4.16
C GLN A 64 -4.35 1.97 -4.39
N PHE A 65 -4.99 2.90 -5.10
CA PHE A 65 -4.49 4.23 -5.35
C PHE A 65 -5.60 5.26 -5.18
N LEU A 66 -5.24 6.44 -4.68
CA LEU A 66 -6.15 7.55 -4.51
C LEU A 66 -5.43 8.88 -4.76
N ASN A 67 -5.76 9.53 -5.87
CA ASN A 67 -5.26 10.87 -6.19
C ASN A 67 -5.92 11.93 -5.29
N HIS A 68 -5.13 12.73 -4.56
CA HIS A 68 -5.67 13.75 -3.65
C HIS A 68 -6.18 15.00 -4.38
N ALA A 69 -5.69 15.26 -5.59
CA ALA A 69 -6.13 16.40 -6.40
C ALA A 69 -7.55 16.21 -6.94
N THR A 70 -7.93 14.97 -7.28
CA THR A 70 -9.23 14.67 -7.90
C THR A 70 -10.20 13.93 -6.98
N SER A 71 -9.72 13.37 -5.86
CA SER A 71 -10.61 12.81 -4.84
C SER A 71 -11.45 13.89 -4.14
N HIS A 72 -12.78 13.73 -4.21
CA HIS A 72 -13.71 14.62 -3.52
C HIS A 72 -13.75 14.35 -2.01
N GLY A 73 -12.88 15.05 -1.29
CA GLY A 73 -12.87 15.13 0.18
C GLY A 73 -11.87 14.20 0.86
N LYS A 74 -11.32 14.67 1.99
CA LYS A 74 -10.22 14.01 2.71
C LYS A 74 -10.62 12.76 3.51
N GLY A 75 -11.89 12.37 3.49
CA GLY A 75 -12.42 11.30 4.34
C GLY A 75 -11.83 9.91 4.04
N LYS A 76 -11.27 9.73 2.85
CA LYS A 76 -10.65 8.48 2.39
C LYS A 76 -9.12 8.51 2.44
N TRP A 77 -8.51 9.69 2.60
CA TRP A 77 -7.06 9.82 2.63
C TRP A 77 -6.47 9.06 3.81
N ARG A 78 -5.35 8.39 3.59
CA ARG A 78 -4.66 7.66 4.65
C ARG A 78 -4.13 8.64 5.70
N LYS A 79 -4.28 8.28 6.98
CA LYS A 79 -3.92 9.13 8.11
C LYS A 79 -3.37 8.35 9.29
N ASP A 80 -2.47 8.97 10.04
CA ASP A 80 -2.01 8.44 11.32
C ASP A 80 -2.22 9.46 12.45
N LYS A 81 -3.07 9.13 13.42
CA LYS A 81 -3.45 10.01 14.54
C LYS A 81 -3.83 11.43 14.06
N ASN A 82 -2.96 12.41 14.32
CA ASN A 82 -3.15 13.81 13.96
C ASN A 82 -2.50 14.18 12.62
N LEU A 83 -1.72 13.28 12.02
CA LEU A 83 -1.15 13.44 10.69
C LEU A 83 -2.20 13.06 9.63
N VAL A 84 -2.82 14.09 9.06
CA VAL A 84 -3.86 13.96 8.02
C VAL A 84 -3.57 14.97 6.90
N PRO A 85 -3.20 14.54 5.69
CA PRO A 85 -2.87 13.16 5.28
C PRO A 85 -1.42 12.72 5.60
N ILE A 86 -1.13 11.43 5.42
CA ILE A 86 0.26 10.90 5.46
C ILE A 86 1.07 11.18 4.18
N ASN A 87 0.39 11.45 3.07
CA ASN A 87 0.95 11.89 1.79
C ASN A 87 0.22 13.13 1.30
N SER A 88 0.90 14.08 0.67
CA SER A 88 0.27 15.29 0.13
C SER A 88 -0.27 15.16 -1.29
N ASP A 89 0.18 14.14 -2.03
CA ASP A 89 -0.03 13.95 -3.47
C ASP A 89 -1.08 12.87 -3.77
N TYR A 90 -0.84 11.65 -3.30
CA TYR A 90 -1.71 10.50 -3.48
C TYR A 90 -1.43 9.45 -2.42
N ASP A 91 -2.41 8.58 -2.19
CA ASP A 91 -2.19 7.34 -1.44
C ASP A 91 -1.94 6.18 -2.39
N LEU A 92 -1.00 5.30 -2.03
CA LEU A 92 -0.69 4.05 -2.72
C LEU A 92 -0.48 2.97 -1.67
N TYR A 93 -1.22 1.87 -1.75
CA TYR A 93 -1.15 0.81 -0.73
C TYR A 93 -1.71 -0.55 -1.18
N SER A 94 -1.31 -1.61 -0.49
CA SER A 94 -1.97 -2.92 -0.47
C SER A 94 -2.82 -3.04 0.79
N LYS A 95 -3.94 -3.78 0.70
CA LYS A 95 -4.83 -4.10 1.83
C LYS A 95 -4.33 -5.27 2.69
N GLY A 96 -3.13 -5.79 2.40
CA GLY A 96 -2.53 -6.86 3.15
C GLY A 96 -3.29 -8.21 3.12
N PRO A 97 -2.86 -9.15 3.97
CA PRO A 97 -3.42 -10.49 4.06
C PRO A 97 -4.93 -10.58 4.30
N ASP A 98 -5.52 -9.68 5.08
CA ASP A 98 -6.94 -9.78 5.45
C ASP A 98 -7.88 -9.13 4.42
N GLY A 99 -7.31 -8.32 3.51
CA GLY A 99 -7.99 -7.66 2.40
C GLY A 99 -8.97 -6.56 2.83
N LYS A 100 -8.92 -6.13 4.08
CA LYS A 100 -9.73 -5.05 4.66
C LYS A 100 -8.82 -3.86 4.90
N SER A 101 -9.40 -2.66 4.84
CA SER A 101 -8.64 -1.44 5.08
C SER A 101 -9.59 -0.29 5.40
N THR A 102 -9.12 0.67 6.20
CA THR A 102 -9.81 1.91 6.53
C THR A 102 -8.81 3.08 6.55
N SER A 103 -9.25 4.31 6.30
CA SER A 103 -8.34 5.49 6.23
C SER A 103 -7.32 5.62 7.39
N PRO A 104 -7.69 5.44 8.69
CA PRO A 104 -6.72 5.55 9.78
C PRO A 104 -5.78 4.32 9.86
N LEU A 105 -4.47 4.54 9.89
CA LEU A 105 -3.46 3.49 10.12
C LEU A 105 -3.57 2.87 11.52
N THR A 106 -4.13 3.61 12.48
CA THR A 106 -4.36 3.14 13.86
C THR A 106 -5.50 2.13 13.98
N SER A 107 -6.32 1.99 12.93
CA SER A 107 -7.41 1.00 12.89
C SER A 107 -6.83 -0.41 12.84
N ALA A 108 -7.40 -1.33 13.62
CA ALA A 108 -6.98 -2.73 13.58
C ALA A 108 -7.16 -3.37 12.18
N LEU A 109 -8.07 -2.84 11.36
CA LEU A 109 -8.31 -3.26 9.98
C LEU A 109 -7.28 -2.73 8.98
N SER A 110 -6.34 -1.89 9.41
CA SER A 110 -5.37 -1.26 8.51
C SER A 110 -3.92 -1.56 8.91
N GLN A 111 -3.70 -2.34 9.98
CA GLN A 111 -2.35 -2.57 10.52
C GLN A 111 -1.53 -3.51 9.64
N ASP A 112 -2.17 -4.38 8.86
CA ASP A 112 -1.54 -5.30 7.92
C ASP A 112 -1.39 -4.73 6.50
N ASP A 113 -1.90 -3.51 6.26
CA ASP A 113 -1.68 -2.78 5.01
C ASP A 113 -0.19 -2.51 4.79
N ILE A 114 0.27 -2.62 3.54
CA ILE A 114 1.56 -2.08 3.11
C ILE A 114 1.28 -0.73 2.46
N VAL A 115 1.84 0.35 3.01
CA VAL A 115 1.50 1.73 2.61
C VAL A 115 2.71 2.51 2.13
N ARG A 116 2.49 3.34 1.12
CA ARG A 116 3.31 4.53 0.85
C ARG A 116 2.94 5.61 1.86
N GLY A 117 3.94 6.24 2.48
CA GLY A 117 3.77 7.36 3.39
C GLY A 117 4.93 8.33 3.32
N ARG A 118 4.78 9.50 3.96
CA ARG A 118 5.76 10.60 3.94
C ARG A 118 6.18 10.99 2.51
N ASN A 119 5.22 11.05 1.59
CA ASN A 119 5.44 11.36 0.17
C ASN A 119 6.47 10.42 -0.47
N GLY A 120 6.37 9.12 -0.20
CA GLY A 120 7.27 8.11 -0.78
C GLY A 120 8.56 7.85 0.01
N ALA A 121 8.87 8.64 1.05
CA ALA A 121 10.02 8.38 1.91
C ALA A 121 9.83 7.16 2.83
N TYR A 122 8.62 6.60 2.90
CA TYR A 122 8.30 5.37 3.58
C TYR A 122 7.44 4.48 2.68
N ILE A 123 7.84 3.23 2.50
CA ILE A 123 7.01 2.15 1.96
C ILE A 123 7.19 0.96 2.90
N GLY A 124 6.10 0.49 3.50
CA GLY A 124 6.17 -0.58 4.50
C GLY A 124 4.87 -0.84 5.24
N LEU A 125 4.92 -1.78 6.19
CA LEU A 125 3.79 -2.18 7.01
C LEU A 125 3.23 -1.03 7.86
N ALA A 126 1.94 -0.72 7.69
CA ALA A 126 1.26 0.37 8.39
C ALA A 126 1.38 0.31 9.92
N LEU A 127 1.50 -0.88 10.52
CA LEU A 127 1.78 -1.05 11.94
C LEU A 127 3.05 -0.33 12.42
N TYR A 128 4.03 -0.12 11.54
CA TYR A 128 5.35 0.47 11.83
C TYR A 128 5.53 1.91 11.31
N TYR A 129 4.46 2.52 10.79
CA TYR A 129 4.48 3.90 10.30
C TYR A 129 4.61 4.93 11.45
#